data_AF-A0A9D5RVD2-F1
#
_entry.id   AF-A0A9D5RVD2-F1
#
_cell.length_a   1.000
_cell.length_b   1.000
_cell.length_c   1.000
_cell.angle_alpha   90.00
_cell.angle_beta   90.00
_cell.angle_gamma   90.00
#
_symmetry.space_group_name_H-M   'P 1'
#
loop_
_entity.id
_entity.type
_entity.pdbx_description
1 polymer ?
#
loop_
_entity_poly.entity_id
_entity_poly.type
_entity_poly.pdbx_seq_one_letter_code
_entity_poly.pdbx_strand_id
1 'polypeptide(L)'
;MNMLERLNEVNEVLIRDIHDPYFASYGRIVNGFDMSAAHAFMENHTDIPESGNIYKASVSELEELPVRKEIEAICYGSMPIEIGYCNGRNTTYNGFEYHKGSELNYAVTDFMLVLAHVWQIQNNSIHVNDAEVFFVPKGTLIEMYQTTLHLSPCRVCDEGFRDIVILPKGTNTPLSDVEKAMRDASTDKEARLLLQKNKWVISHPERKPLIDQGAHPGLKGDNIELKY
;
A
#
# COMPACT_ATOMS: atom_id res chain seq x y z
N MET A 1 5.58 4.48 -27.72
CA MET A 1 5.41 3.51 -26.64
C MET A 1 4.84 4.23 -25.43
N ASN A 2 3.66 3.81 -24.96
CA ASN A 2 3.10 4.34 -23.72
C ASN A 2 3.84 3.74 -22.50
N MET A 3 3.62 4.28 -21.29
CA MET A 3 4.34 3.84 -20.08
C MET A 3 4.16 2.33 -19.83
N LEU A 4 2.93 1.83 -19.93
CA LEU A 4 2.62 0.42 -19.68
C LEU A 4 3.33 -0.54 -20.65
N GLU A 5 3.39 -0.18 -21.94
CA GLU A 5 4.15 -0.93 -22.95
C GLU A 5 5.64 -0.98 -22.58
N ARG A 6 6.23 0.17 -22.21
CA ARG A 6 7.64 0.22 -21.77
C ARG A 6 7.90 -0.67 -20.57
N LEU A 7 7.04 -0.56 -19.56
CA LEU A 7 7.14 -1.34 -18.34
C LEU A 7 7.11 -2.85 -18.64
N ASN A 8 6.26 -3.30 -19.57
CA ASN A 8 6.20 -4.70 -19.99
C ASN A 8 7.38 -5.15 -20.86
N GLU A 9 8.08 -4.24 -21.56
CA GLU A 9 9.30 -4.58 -22.30
C GLU A 9 10.51 -4.81 -21.38
N VAL A 10 10.56 -4.13 -20.24
CA VAL A 10 11.73 -4.14 -19.33
C VAL A 10 11.57 -5.08 -18.12
N ASN A 11 10.40 -5.70 -17.95
CA ASN A 11 10.11 -6.62 -16.86
C ASN A 11 9.75 -8.02 -17.38
N GLU A 12 10.16 -9.06 -16.64
CA GLU A 12 9.77 -10.44 -16.95
C GLU A 12 8.35 -10.77 -16.47
N VAL A 13 7.85 -10.02 -15.49
CA VAL A 13 6.47 -10.12 -15.00
C VAL A 13 5.54 -9.22 -15.82
N LEU A 14 4.34 -9.72 -16.12
CA LEU A 14 3.30 -8.94 -16.78
C LEU A 14 2.84 -7.82 -15.84
N ILE A 15 2.93 -6.58 -16.32
CA ILE A 15 2.38 -5.42 -15.63
C ILE A 15 1.06 -5.09 -16.29
N ARG A 16 -0.02 -5.22 -15.51
CA ARG A 16 -1.39 -4.98 -15.95
C ARG A 16 -1.76 -3.52 -15.79
N ASP A 17 -2.66 -3.03 -16.63
CA ASP A 17 -3.31 -1.75 -16.32
C ASP A 17 -4.25 -1.93 -15.13
N ILE A 18 -4.39 -0.92 -14.28
CA ILE A 18 -5.34 -0.97 -13.15
C ILE A 18 -6.81 -1.16 -13.59
N HIS A 19 -7.14 -0.85 -14.85
CA HIS A 19 -8.47 -1.12 -15.44
C HIS A 19 -8.60 -2.54 -16.01
N ASP A 20 -7.56 -3.38 -15.96
CA ASP A 20 -7.65 -4.79 -16.30
C ASP A 20 -8.72 -5.46 -15.40
N PRO A 21 -9.69 -6.22 -15.95
CA PRO A 21 -10.67 -6.96 -15.16
C PRO A 21 -10.08 -7.85 -14.05
N TYR A 22 -8.81 -8.27 -14.17
CA TYR A 22 -8.08 -8.98 -13.11
C TYR A 22 -7.97 -8.17 -11.81
N PHE A 23 -8.01 -6.83 -11.85
CA PHE A 23 -7.96 -6.01 -10.65
C PHE A 23 -9.21 -6.17 -9.76
N ALA A 24 -10.33 -6.66 -10.30
CA ALA A 24 -11.61 -6.70 -9.59
C ALA A 24 -11.62 -7.56 -8.32
N SER A 25 -10.72 -8.55 -8.18
CA SER A 25 -10.56 -9.32 -6.94
C SER A 25 -9.77 -8.57 -5.87
N TYR A 26 -8.96 -7.59 -6.26
CA TYR A 26 -8.08 -6.83 -5.38
C TYR A 26 -8.71 -5.50 -4.93
N GLY A 27 -9.57 -4.93 -5.77
CA GLY A 27 -10.07 -3.60 -5.52
C GLY A 27 -11.04 -3.08 -6.57
N ARG A 28 -11.19 -1.77 -6.59
CA ARG A 28 -11.93 -1.04 -7.63
C ARG A 28 -11.38 0.36 -7.84
N ILE A 29 -11.63 0.91 -9.02
CA ILE A 29 -11.45 2.35 -9.28
C ILE A 29 -12.59 3.11 -8.61
N VAL A 30 -12.24 4.13 -7.83
CA VAL A 30 -13.20 4.98 -7.13
C VAL A 30 -13.31 6.30 -7.89
N ASN A 31 -14.53 6.69 -8.25
CA ASN A 31 -14.81 7.89 -9.03
C ASN A 31 -15.74 8.83 -8.26
N GLY A 32 -15.80 10.10 -8.69
CA GLY A 32 -16.74 11.08 -8.16
C GLY A 32 -16.25 11.90 -6.97
N PHE A 33 -14.96 11.87 -6.66
CA PHE A 33 -14.32 12.68 -5.63
C PHE A 33 -13.32 13.65 -6.24
N ASP A 34 -13.38 14.93 -5.85
CA ASP A 34 -12.41 15.93 -6.30
C ASP A 34 -11.15 15.88 -5.43
N MET A 35 -10.12 15.23 -5.97
CA MET A 35 -8.81 15.11 -5.32
C MET A 35 -7.86 16.27 -5.66
N SER A 36 -8.28 17.28 -6.42
CA SER A 36 -7.39 18.31 -6.98
C SER A 36 -6.63 19.10 -5.91
N ALA A 37 -7.29 19.46 -4.80
CA ALA A 37 -6.64 20.18 -3.70
C ALA A 37 -5.63 19.31 -2.95
N ALA A 38 -5.94 18.03 -2.73
CA ALA A 38 -5.04 17.06 -2.09
C ALA A 38 -3.82 16.79 -3.00
N HIS A 39 -4.06 16.64 -4.30
CA HIS A 39 -3.02 16.49 -5.32
C HIS A 39 -2.06 17.68 -5.32
N ALA A 40 -2.59 18.90 -5.39
CA ALA A 40 -1.78 20.12 -5.37
C ALA A 40 -1.00 20.26 -4.06
N PHE A 41 -1.58 19.87 -2.92
CA PHE A 41 -0.85 19.84 -1.66
C PHE A 41 0.38 18.93 -1.75
N MET A 42 0.21 17.72 -2.28
CA MET A 42 1.29 16.76 -2.42
C MET A 42 2.40 17.24 -3.36
N GLU A 43 2.05 17.86 -4.50
CA GLU A 43 3.04 18.42 -5.44
C GLU A 43 3.84 19.59 -4.84
N ASN A 44 3.21 20.42 -4.01
CA ASN A 44 3.82 21.67 -3.52
C ASN A 44 4.47 21.56 -2.13
N HIS A 45 4.09 20.58 -1.32
CA HIS A 45 4.47 20.52 0.09
C HIS A 45 5.10 19.20 0.54
N THR A 46 5.32 18.25 -0.39
CA THR A 46 5.95 16.97 -0.04
C THR A 46 7.08 16.59 -0.98
N ASP A 47 8.12 16.01 -0.39
CA ASP A 47 9.29 15.53 -1.10
C ASP A 47 9.22 14.01 -1.30
N ILE A 48 9.90 13.54 -2.33
CA ILE A 48 10.26 12.13 -2.46
C ILE A 48 11.66 11.99 -1.84
N PRO A 49 11.85 11.13 -0.83
CA PRO A 49 13.15 10.99 -0.17
C PRO A 49 14.21 10.45 -1.13
N GLU A 50 15.48 10.79 -0.87
CA GLU A 50 16.59 10.28 -1.68
C GLU A 50 16.72 8.74 -1.61
N SER A 51 16.33 8.16 -0.48
CA SER A 51 16.34 6.71 -0.24
C SER A 51 15.15 6.26 0.61
N GLY A 52 14.64 5.05 0.35
CA GLY A 52 13.51 4.49 1.09
C GLY A 52 12.20 5.21 0.80
N ASN A 53 11.33 5.23 1.81
CA ASN A 53 10.01 5.85 1.75
C ASN A 53 9.80 6.76 2.97
N ILE A 54 9.07 7.85 2.77
CA ILE A 54 8.47 8.65 3.83
C ILE A 54 7.00 8.26 3.90
N TYR A 55 6.56 7.84 5.08
CA TYR A 55 5.16 7.56 5.37
C TYR A 55 4.66 8.48 6.49
N LYS A 56 3.52 9.13 6.27
CA LYS A 56 2.78 9.86 7.29
C LYS A 56 1.33 9.37 7.27
N ALA A 57 0.86 8.79 8.38
CA ALA A 57 -0.49 8.23 8.47
C ALA A 57 -1.59 9.29 8.45
N SER A 58 -1.33 10.45 9.07
CA SER A 58 -2.29 11.54 9.23
C SER A 58 -1.59 12.88 9.01
N VAL A 59 -2.15 13.69 8.11
CA VAL A 59 -1.66 15.02 7.74
C VAL A 59 -2.84 15.99 7.83
N SER A 60 -2.77 16.92 8.79
CA SER A 60 -3.87 17.84 9.12
C SER A 60 -4.37 18.61 7.90
N GLU A 61 -3.46 19.10 7.05
CA GLU A 61 -3.80 19.89 5.87
C GLU A 61 -4.59 19.08 4.84
N LEU A 62 -4.34 17.77 4.72
CA LEU A 62 -5.12 16.88 3.87
C LEU A 62 -6.47 16.54 4.51
N GLU A 63 -6.51 16.35 5.83
CA GLU A 63 -7.73 16.00 6.56
C GLU A 63 -8.72 17.15 6.73
N GLU A 64 -8.27 18.39 6.62
CA GLU A 64 -9.09 19.61 6.62
C GLU A 64 -9.80 19.85 5.27
N LEU A 65 -9.37 19.18 4.20
CA LEU A 65 -9.98 19.31 2.88
C LEU A 65 -11.43 18.79 2.87
N PRO A 66 -12.35 19.43 2.11
CA PRO A 66 -13.74 19.00 2.01
C PRO A 66 -13.91 17.53 1.60
N VAL A 67 -13.07 17.05 0.68
CA VAL A 67 -13.09 15.68 0.15
C VAL A 67 -12.95 14.61 1.24
N ARG A 68 -12.29 14.93 2.36
CA ARG A 68 -12.19 14.03 3.53
C ARG A 68 -13.57 13.61 4.02
N LYS A 69 -14.51 14.55 4.16
CA LYS A 69 -15.86 14.26 4.66
C LYS A 69 -16.68 13.43 3.67
N GLU A 70 -16.50 13.69 2.38
CA GLU A 70 -17.18 12.94 1.33
C GLU A 70 -16.70 11.48 1.30
N ILE A 71 -15.39 11.26 1.31
CA ILE A 71 -14.80 9.91 1.33
C ILE A 71 -15.20 9.18 2.62
N GLU A 72 -15.14 9.85 3.78
CA GLU A 72 -15.56 9.28 5.06
C GLU A 72 -17.01 8.79 5.02
N ALA A 73 -17.93 9.63 4.54
CA ALA A 73 -19.35 9.30 4.49
C ALA A 73 -19.66 8.20 3.46
N ILE A 74 -19.06 8.26 2.27
CA ILE A 74 -19.45 7.43 1.11
C ILE A 74 -18.65 6.13 1.05
N CYS A 75 -17.32 6.19 1.24
CA CYS A 75 -16.45 5.01 1.12
C CYS A 75 -16.32 4.24 2.42
N TYR A 76 -16.36 4.93 3.56
CA TYR A 76 -16.16 4.33 4.89
C TYR A 76 -17.43 4.30 5.75
N GLY A 77 -18.58 4.65 5.19
CA GLY A 77 -19.87 4.59 5.89
C GLY A 77 -19.91 5.46 7.14
N SER A 78 -19.27 6.63 7.11
CA SER A 78 -19.11 7.57 8.23
C SER A 78 -18.22 7.07 9.38
N MET A 79 -17.49 5.96 9.20
CA MET A 79 -16.45 5.57 10.14
C MET A 79 -15.26 6.54 10.04
N PRO A 80 -14.68 6.99 11.16
CA PRO A 80 -13.59 7.96 11.14
C PRO A 80 -12.39 7.49 10.30
N ILE A 81 -11.89 8.37 9.43
CA ILE A 81 -10.69 8.13 8.62
C ILE A 81 -9.52 9.04 9.00
N GLU A 82 -8.33 8.64 8.56
CA GLU A 82 -7.12 9.46 8.47
C GLU A 82 -6.70 9.60 7.00
N ILE A 83 -6.09 10.74 6.66
CA ILE A 83 -5.54 11.00 5.33
C ILE A 83 -4.08 11.38 5.48
N GLY A 84 -3.22 10.63 4.79
CA GLY A 84 -1.78 10.77 4.82
C GLY A 84 -1.15 10.49 3.47
N TYR A 85 0.13 10.14 3.47
CA TYR A 85 0.84 9.81 2.23
C TYR A 85 1.98 8.83 2.42
N CYS A 86 2.34 8.18 1.32
CA CYS A 86 3.56 7.44 1.13
C CYS A 86 4.29 8.00 -0.10
N ASN A 87 5.50 8.52 0.08
CA ASN A 87 6.37 8.95 -1.01
C ASN A 87 7.66 8.16 -0.96
N GLY A 88 8.18 7.73 -2.10
CA GLY A 88 9.37 6.87 -2.06
C GLY A 88 9.95 6.47 -3.39
N ARG A 89 10.90 5.54 -3.31
CA ARG A 89 11.67 5.04 -4.45
C ARG A 89 11.79 3.53 -4.50
N ASN A 90 10.84 2.82 -3.89
CA ASN A 90 10.82 1.36 -3.90
C ASN A 90 10.75 0.83 -5.36
N THR A 91 11.44 -0.28 -5.60
CA THR A 91 11.43 -1.01 -6.88
C THR A 91 11.23 -2.51 -6.67
N THR A 92 11.17 -2.97 -5.43
CA THR A 92 11.22 -4.39 -5.09
C THR A 92 10.00 -4.82 -4.30
N TYR A 93 9.64 -6.10 -4.38
CA TYR A 93 8.48 -6.63 -3.66
C TYR A 93 8.63 -6.44 -2.16
N ASN A 94 9.81 -6.75 -1.59
CA ASN A 94 10.24 -6.50 -0.20
C ASN A 94 9.38 -7.07 0.95
N GLY A 95 8.11 -7.36 0.71
CA GLY A 95 7.14 -7.79 1.70
C GLY A 95 5.72 -7.46 1.25
N PHE A 96 4.78 -7.77 2.13
CA PHE A 96 3.39 -7.45 2.01
C PHE A 96 2.86 -7.03 3.37
N GLU A 97 2.00 -6.03 3.36
CA GLU A 97 1.11 -5.66 4.45
C GLU A 97 -0.34 -5.78 4.02
N TYR A 98 -1.23 -5.88 5.00
CA TYR A 98 -2.66 -5.83 4.80
C TYR A 98 -3.36 -5.30 6.05
N HIS A 99 -4.59 -4.83 5.84
CA HIS A 99 -5.43 -4.18 6.84
C HIS A 99 -6.77 -4.92 6.93
N LYS A 100 -7.42 -4.92 8.10
CA LYS A 100 -8.80 -5.45 8.26
C LYS A 100 -9.86 -4.41 7.90
N GLY A 101 -9.45 -3.31 7.27
CA GLY A 101 -10.31 -2.35 6.59
C GLY A 101 -9.73 -2.07 5.22
N SER A 102 -10.57 -1.60 4.29
CA SER A 102 -10.09 -1.16 2.97
C SER A 102 -9.10 0.00 3.10
N GLU A 103 -8.20 0.10 2.11
CA GLU A 103 -7.29 1.22 1.93
C GLU A 103 -7.61 1.91 0.62
N LEU A 104 -7.68 3.25 0.64
CA LEU A 104 -7.78 4.04 -0.59
C LEU A 104 -6.40 4.64 -0.90
N ASN A 105 -5.94 4.48 -2.14
CA ASN A 105 -4.71 5.10 -2.65
C ASN A 105 -5.06 6.04 -3.80
N TYR A 106 -4.43 7.21 -3.81
CA TYR A 106 -4.54 8.15 -4.91
C TYR A 106 -3.17 8.46 -5.49
N ALA A 107 -3.00 8.07 -6.75
CA ALA A 107 -1.78 8.24 -7.50
C ALA A 107 -1.52 9.72 -7.83
N VAL A 108 -0.70 10.39 -7.03
CA VAL A 108 -0.22 11.75 -7.35
C VAL A 108 0.81 11.71 -8.49
N THR A 109 1.55 10.61 -8.58
CA THR A 109 2.38 10.24 -9.74
C THR A 109 1.99 8.85 -10.22
N ASP A 110 2.37 8.49 -11.45
CA ASP A 110 2.31 7.11 -11.90
C ASP A 110 3.11 6.19 -10.96
N PHE A 111 2.61 4.99 -10.69
CA PHE A 111 3.35 3.96 -9.94
C PHE A 111 2.86 2.54 -10.29
N MET A 112 3.57 1.53 -9.82
CA MET A 112 3.15 0.14 -9.84
C MET A 112 2.79 -0.34 -8.44
N LEU A 113 1.80 -1.21 -8.33
CA LEU A 113 1.46 -1.94 -7.12
C LEU A 113 1.71 -3.43 -7.32
N VAL A 114 2.32 -4.06 -6.32
CA VAL A 114 2.47 -5.51 -6.24
C VAL A 114 1.39 -6.02 -5.30
N LEU A 115 0.45 -6.80 -5.84
CA LEU A 115 -0.76 -7.19 -5.13
C LEU A 115 -0.87 -8.71 -5.00
N ALA A 116 -1.27 -9.16 -3.83
CA ALA A 116 -1.63 -10.55 -3.58
C ALA A 116 -2.90 -10.62 -2.72
N HIS A 117 -3.34 -11.82 -2.35
CA HIS A 117 -4.56 -12.05 -1.60
C HIS A 117 -4.35 -12.77 -0.28
N VAL A 118 -5.13 -12.41 0.74
CA VAL A 118 -5.01 -12.98 2.10
C VAL A 118 -5.20 -14.48 2.13
N TRP A 119 -5.99 -15.05 1.21
CA TRP A 119 -6.19 -16.50 1.11
C TRP A 119 -5.01 -17.25 0.47
N GLN A 120 -4.04 -16.55 -0.12
CA GLN A 120 -2.79 -17.14 -0.59
C GLN A 120 -1.79 -17.31 0.57
N ILE A 121 -2.01 -16.68 1.72
CA ILE A 121 -1.17 -16.88 2.91
C ILE A 121 -1.37 -18.31 3.43
N GLN A 122 -0.28 -19.07 3.51
CA GLN A 122 -0.23 -20.38 4.13
C GLN A 122 0.85 -20.46 5.19
N ASN A 123 0.46 -20.82 6.41
CA ASN A 123 1.36 -20.88 7.57
C ASN A 123 2.17 -19.58 7.75
N ASN A 124 1.48 -18.44 7.74
CA ASN A 124 2.07 -17.10 7.83
C ASN A 124 3.08 -16.75 6.74
N SER A 125 3.07 -17.48 5.63
CA SER A 125 3.96 -17.27 4.49
C SER A 125 3.18 -17.12 3.19
N ILE A 126 3.76 -16.41 2.22
CA ILE A 126 3.25 -16.28 0.85
C ILE A 126 4.43 -16.37 -0.12
N HIS A 127 4.21 -16.83 -1.35
CA HIS A 127 5.25 -16.89 -2.37
C HIS A 127 5.23 -15.64 -3.26
N VAL A 128 6.38 -15.11 -3.66
CA VAL A 128 6.46 -13.93 -4.55
C VAL A 128 5.69 -14.11 -5.86
N ASN A 129 5.70 -15.32 -6.41
CA ASN A 129 4.98 -15.69 -7.64
C ASN A 129 3.46 -15.73 -7.49
N ASP A 130 2.92 -15.61 -6.28
CA ASP A 130 1.47 -15.51 -6.06
C ASP A 130 0.94 -14.09 -6.33
N ALA A 131 1.84 -13.12 -6.50
CA ALA A 131 1.49 -11.72 -6.68
C ALA A 131 1.40 -11.30 -8.15
N GLU A 132 0.48 -10.38 -8.41
CA GLU A 132 0.29 -9.71 -9.70
C GLU A 132 0.76 -8.26 -9.60
N VAL A 133 1.17 -7.66 -10.72
CA VAL A 133 1.64 -6.27 -10.76
C VAL A 133 0.68 -5.41 -11.57
N PHE A 134 0.27 -4.27 -11.00
CA PHE A 134 -0.64 -3.33 -11.64
C PHE A 134 0.00 -1.95 -11.75
N PHE A 135 -0.03 -1.37 -12.95
CA PHE A 135 0.28 0.03 -13.21
C PHE A 135 -0.93 0.90 -12.87
N VAL A 136 -0.72 1.90 -12.01
CA VAL A 136 -1.73 2.88 -11.61
C VAL A 136 -1.34 4.24 -12.19
N PRO A 137 -2.11 4.80 -13.14
CA PRO A 137 -1.78 6.08 -13.71
C PRO A 137 -2.09 7.23 -12.74
N LYS A 138 -1.31 8.31 -12.85
CA LYS A 138 -1.50 9.58 -12.14
C LYS A 138 -2.96 10.03 -12.25
N GLY A 139 -3.50 10.49 -11.13
CA GLY A 139 -4.88 10.97 -11.02
C GLY A 139 -5.90 9.88 -10.70
N THR A 140 -5.48 8.63 -10.56
CA THR A 140 -6.39 7.52 -10.25
C THR A 140 -6.55 7.34 -8.75
N LEU A 141 -7.80 7.34 -8.28
CA LEU A 141 -8.17 6.91 -6.94
C LEU A 141 -8.62 5.44 -6.99
N ILE A 142 -7.98 4.59 -6.20
CA ILE A 142 -8.36 3.17 -6.08
C ILE A 142 -8.71 2.83 -4.64
N GLU A 143 -9.60 1.87 -4.49
CA GLU A 143 -9.83 1.15 -3.24
C GLU A 143 -9.18 -0.23 -3.36
N MET A 144 -8.29 -0.58 -2.43
CA MET A 144 -7.83 -1.94 -2.20
C MET A 144 -8.67 -2.54 -1.07
N TYR A 145 -9.26 -3.71 -1.31
CA TYR A 145 -10.09 -4.38 -0.32
C TYR A 145 -9.25 -4.90 0.85
N GLN A 146 -9.90 -5.13 2.00
CA GLN A 146 -9.27 -5.78 3.18
C GLN A 146 -8.64 -7.16 2.90
N THR A 147 -8.96 -7.78 1.76
CA THR A 147 -8.41 -9.06 1.31
C THR A 147 -7.15 -8.92 0.48
N THR A 148 -6.73 -7.70 0.17
CA THR A 148 -5.58 -7.40 -0.68
C THR A 148 -4.36 -7.17 0.17
N LEU A 149 -3.28 -7.85 -0.22
CA LEU A 149 -1.94 -7.60 0.26
C LEU A 149 -1.28 -6.62 -0.70
N HIS A 150 -0.56 -5.66 -0.16
CA HIS A 150 0.21 -4.69 -0.90
C HIS A 150 1.42 -4.26 -0.08
N LEU A 151 2.27 -3.41 -0.62
CA LEU A 151 3.24 -2.65 0.15
C LEU A 151 3.34 -1.27 -0.50
N SER A 152 4.25 -0.42 -0.03
CA SER A 152 4.56 0.84 -0.69
C SER A 152 4.71 0.66 -2.20
N PRO A 153 4.12 1.56 -3.02
CA PRO A 153 4.21 1.49 -4.47
C PRO A 153 5.64 1.35 -5.00
N CYS A 154 5.78 0.81 -6.20
CA CYS A 154 7.02 0.78 -6.95
C CYS A 154 7.05 1.91 -7.98
N ARG A 155 8.18 2.62 -8.06
CA ARG A 155 8.33 3.76 -8.97
C ARG A 155 8.37 3.34 -10.45
N VAL A 156 7.97 4.25 -11.33
CA VAL A 156 8.08 4.09 -12.80
C VAL A 156 9.06 5.09 -13.44
N CYS A 157 9.74 5.90 -12.63
CA CYS A 157 10.78 6.84 -13.05
C CYS A 157 11.77 7.08 -11.93
N ASP A 158 12.91 7.72 -12.23
CA ASP A 158 14.00 7.90 -11.28
C ASP A 158 13.65 8.79 -10.09
N GLU A 159 12.76 9.76 -10.31
CA GLU A 159 12.27 10.69 -9.30
C GLU A 159 11.62 9.95 -8.12
N GLY A 160 10.85 8.89 -8.41
CA GLY A 160 10.12 8.07 -7.45
C GLY A 160 8.61 8.17 -7.61
N PHE A 161 7.86 7.93 -6.52
CA PHE A 161 6.41 8.05 -6.50
C PHE A 161 5.91 8.94 -5.36
N ARG A 162 4.72 9.51 -5.55
CA ARG A 162 3.88 10.12 -4.51
C ARG A 162 2.50 9.48 -4.51
N ASP A 163 2.03 9.09 -3.33
CA ASP A 163 0.75 8.43 -3.14
C ASP A 163 0.04 8.99 -1.90
N ILE A 164 -1.23 9.35 -2.04
CA ILE A 164 -2.07 9.71 -0.89
C ILE A 164 -2.71 8.43 -0.38
N VAL A 165 -2.59 8.19 0.93
CA VAL A 165 -3.11 7.00 1.60
C VAL A 165 -4.26 7.42 2.52
N ILE A 166 -5.41 6.76 2.37
CA ILE A 166 -6.61 7.01 3.18
C ILE A 166 -7.03 5.70 3.83
N LEU A 167 -7.13 5.69 5.16
CA LEU A 167 -7.37 4.50 5.96
C LEU A 167 -8.34 4.81 7.12
N PRO A 168 -8.91 3.78 7.77
CA PRO A 168 -9.58 3.96 9.06
C PRO A 168 -8.64 4.61 10.08
N LYS A 169 -9.16 5.56 10.86
CA LYS A 169 -8.37 6.36 11.79
C LYS A 169 -7.63 5.50 12.83
N GLY A 170 -6.34 5.76 13.00
CA GLY A 170 -5.47 5.06 13.93
C GLY A 170 -4.76 3.83 13.32
N THR A 171 -4.94 3.56 12.03
CA THR A 171 -4.20 2.52 11.31
C THR A 171 -2.71 2.85 11.29
N ASN A 172 -1.84 1.83 11.19
CA ASN A 172 -0.38 1.99 11.16
C ASN A 172 0.24 2.66 12.41
N THR A 173 -0.53 2.90 13.47
CA THR A 173 -0.01 3.43 14.73
C THR A 173 0.54 2.31 15.63
N PRO A 174 1.50 2.59 16.54
CA PRO A 174 2.05 1.58 17.42
C PRO A 174 1.00 0.90 18.30
N LEU A 175 1.17 -0.41 18.50
CA LEU A 175 0.48 -1.14 19.56
C LEU A 175 1.02 -0.68 20.93
N SER A 176 0.12 -0.51 21.90
CA SER A 176 0.45 -0.40 23.31
C SER A 176 1.09 -1.68 23.84
N ASP A 177 1.76 -1.61 24.99
CA ASP A 177 2.41 -2.80 25.57
C ASP A 177 1.39 -3.87 26.00
N VAL A 178 0.17 -3.46 26.36
CA VAL A 178 -0.94 -4.38 26.64
C VAL A 178 -1.37 -5.11 25.36
N GLU A 179 -1.53 -4.39 24.24
CA GLU A 179 -1.90 -5.00 22.95
C GLU A 179 -0.79 -5.95 22.43
N LYS A 180 0.49 -5.60 22.62
CA LYS A 180 1.62 -6.49 22.30
C LYS A 180 1.58 -7.77 23.15
N ALA A 181 1.36 -7.65 24.46
CA ALA A 181 1.25 -8.81 25.35
C ALA A 181 0.07 -9.74 24.96
N MET A 182 -1.07 -9.16 24.57
CA MET A 182 -2.22 -9.92 24.06
C MET A 182 -1.88 -10.66 22.77
N ARG A 183 -1.21 -10.00 21.81
CA ARG A 183 -0.73 -10.62 20.57
C ARG A 183 0.22 -11.77 20.87
N ASP A 184 1.21 -11.56 21.73
CA ASP A 184 2.28 -12.52 22.01
C ASP A 184 1.78 -13.75 22.80
N ALA A 185 0.72 -13.59 23.59
CA ALA A 185 0.04 -14.68 24.30
C ALA A 185 -1.02 -15.41 23.44
N SER A 186 -1.34 -14.90 22.25
CA SER A 186 -2.39 -15.47 21.41
C SER A 186 -1.99 -16.85 20.87
N THR A 187 -2.95 -17.78 20.84
CA THR A 187 -2.80 -19.08 20.17
C THR A 187 -3.19 -19.03 18.70
N ASP A 188 -3.77 -17.92 18.23
CA ASP A 188 -4.01 -17.69 16.81
C ASP A 188 -2.67 -17.47 16.09
N LYS A 189 -2.44 -18.24 15.03
CA LYS A 189 -1.21 -18.17 14.24
C LYS A 189 -1.06 -16.83 13.52
N GLU A 190 -2.15 -16.20 13.08
CA GLU A 190 -2.10 -14.92 12.35
C GLU A 190 -1.58 -13.78 13.26
N ALA A 191 -1.77 -13.88 14.57
CA ALA A 191 -1.34 -12.86 15.53
C ALA A 191 0.16 -12.53 15.40
N ARG A 192 1.01 -13.50 14.98
CA ARG A 192 2.44 -13.26 14.74
C ARG A 192 2.72 -12.19 13.67
N LEU A 193 1.80 -12.03 12.72
CA LEU A 193 1.91 -11.06 11.63
C LEU A 193 1.49 -9.64 12.07
N LEU A 194 0.74 -9.49 13.17
CA LEU A 194 0.27 -8.18 13.65
C LEU A 194 1.45 -7.32 14.14
N LEU A 195 1.74 -6.26 13.39
CA LEU A 195 2.87 -5.38 13.66
C LEU A 195 2.44 -4.05 14.30
N GLN A 196 1.39 -3.45 13.76
CA GLN A 196 0.84 -2.16 14.19
C GLN A 196 -0.69 -2.23 14.22
N LYS A 197 -1.35 -1.20 14.75
CA LYS A 197 -2.82 -1.16 14.78
C LYS A 197 -3.37 -1.30 13.36
N ASN A 198 -4.27 -2.27 13.19
CA ASN A 198 -4.88 -2.61 11.93
C ASN A 198 -3.85 -2.93 10.80
N LYS A 199 -2.63 -3.39 11.11
CA LYS A 199 -1.59 -3.69 10.10
C LYS A 199 -0.88 -5.01 10.41
N TRP A 200 -0.97 -5.95 9.48
CA TRP A 200 -0.27 -7.23 9.51
C TRP A 200 0.80 -7.23 8.42
N VAL A 201 1.99 -7.77 8.70
CA VAL A 201 3.14 -7.66 7.80
C VAL A 201 3.89 -8.97 7.66
N ILE A 202 4.12 -9.36 6.41
CA ILE A 202 5.02 -10.43 5.98
C ILE A 202 6.17 -9.78 5.21
N SER A 203 7.41 -10.01 5.62
CA SER A 203 8.60 -9.40 5.02
C SER A 203 9.41 -10.42 4.21
N HIS A 204 10.10 -9.96 3.16
CA HIS A 204 11.18 -10.72 2.54
C HIS A 204 12.35 -10.87 3.53
N PRO A 205 13.01 -12.04 3.65
CA PRO A 205 14.13 -12.25 4.56
C PRO A 205 15.30 -11.25 4.39
N GLU A 206 15.47 -10.66 3.21
CA GLU A 206 16.52 -9.67 2.94
C GLU A 206 16.15 -8.26 3.42
N ARG A 207 14.88 -7.99 3.73
CA ARG A 207 14.41 -6.67 4.14
C ARG A 207 14.62 -6.45 5.64
N LYS A 208 15.89 -6.50 6.07
CA LYS A 208 16.32 -6.35 7.48
C LYS A 208 15.65 -5.19 8.23
N PRO A 209 15.53 -3.97 7.67
CA PRO A 209 14.92 -2.86 8.41
C PRO A 209 13.46 -3.11 8.81
N LEU A 210 12.71 -3.92 8.06
CA LEU A 210 11.32 -4.27 8.36
C LEU A 210 11.25 -5.43 9.37
N ILE A 211 12.18 -6.38 9.28
CA ILE A 211 12.33 -7.48 10.24
C ILE A 211 12.73 -6.95 11.62
N ASP A 212 13.64 -5.97 11.67
CA ASP A 212 14.09 -5.33 12.91
C ASP A 212 12.95 -4.57 13.62
N GLN A 213 11.91 -4.18 12.88
CA GLN A 213 10.68 -3.60 13.44
C GLN A 213 9.72 -4.67 14.00
N GLY A 214 9.98 -5.97 13.76
CA GLY A 214 9.21 -7.10 14.26
C GLY A 214 8.41 -7.86 13.20
N ALA A 215 8.50 -7.47 11.92
CA ALA A 215 7.78 -8.13 10.84
C ALA A 215 8.20 -9.60 10.69
N HIS A 216 7.26 -10.46 10.29
CA HIS A 216 7.52 -11.88 10.12
C HIS A 216 8.19 -12.17 8.76
N PRO A 217 9.36 -12.84 8.70
CA PRO A 217 10.06 -13.13 7.46
C PRO A 217 9.42 -14.33 6.72
N GLY A 218 8.23 -14.11 6.15
CA GLY A 218 7.40 -15.16 5.52
C GLY A 218 7.22 -15.02 4.01
N LEU A 219 7.82 -14.01 3.35
CA LEU A 219 7.76 -13.90 1.89
C LEU A 219 8.84 -14.81 1.28
N LYS A 220 8.40 -15.81 0.53
CA LYS A 220 9.23 -16.88 -0.05
C LYS A 220 9.52 -16.64 -1.52
N GLY A 221 10.67 -17.13 -1.98
CA GLY A 221 11.17 -16.95 -3.35
C GLY A 221 12.16 -15.79 -3.44
N ASP A 222 12.63 -15.49 -4.64
CA ASP A 222 13.60 -14.41 -4.87
C ASP A 222 12.95 -13.03 -4.74
N ASN A 223 13.65 -12.05 -4.19
CA ASN A 223 13.14 -10.68 -4.08
C ASN A 223 13.12 -10.01 -5.47
N ILE A 224 11.97 -10.00 -6.10
CA ILE A 224 11.81 -9.46 -7.46
C ILE A 224 11.96 -7.93 -7.42
N GLU A 225 12.80 -7.41 -8.32
CA GLU A 225 12.97 -5.99 -8.60
C GLU A 225 12.28 -5.64 -9.93
N LEU A 226 11.28 -4.76 -9.86
CA LEU A 226 10.63 -4.15 -11.00
C LEU A 226 11.51 -3.05 -11.62
N LYS A 227 11.67 -3.13 -12.93
CA LYS A 227 12.39 -2.17 -13.77
C LYS A 227 11.42 -1.12 -14.32
N TYR A 228 11.96 0.04 -14.68
CA TYR A 228 11.19 1.14 -15.23
C TYR A 228 11.96 1.92 -16.29
#